data_AF-A0A7W8JSH7-F1
#
_entry.id   AF-A0A7W8JSH7-F1
#
_cell.length_a   1.000
_cell.length_b   1.000
_cell.length_c   1.000
_cell.angle_alpha   90.00
_cell.angle_beta   90.00
_cell.angle_gamma   90.00
#
_symmetry.space_group_name_H-M   'P 1'
#
loop_
_entity.id
_entity.type
_entity.pdbx_description
1 polymer ?
#
loop_
_entity_poly.entity_id
_entity_poly.type
_entity_poly.pdbx_seq_one_letter_code
_entity_poly.pdbx_strand_id
1 'polypeptide(L)'
;MAVIVFALLGLVVLAGTLAAYHWLGGFGSPFSHHVSDWANFGTYVGGVAGPLLSFLALIAVVWTLRLQYALLERDRERQMADRHVRWLEAVYKDMQDVLHAPLVTTLGAGAVTSIHAVLTKEVDVKAVNSVFFKTRIAELMGLLSQYCEAVALYRDNITAYFDLKIFVDRGARVLDLIKPFNAALGTMSPITIEFCDMHLRGERSRKEPEAMKRRTRRS
;
A
#
# COMPACT_ATOMS: atom_id res chain seq x y z
N MET A 1 -8.91 -10.69 -35.41
CA MET A 1 -9.95 -11.61 -34.87
C MET A 1 -11.18 -10.85 -34.39
N ALA A 2 -11.12 -10.05 -33.31
CA ALA A 2 -12.29 -9.34 -32.77
C ALA A 2 -13.00 -8.40 -33.78
N VAL A 3 -12.25 -7.64 -34.58
CA VAL A 3 -12.82 -6.72 -35.59
C VAL A 3 -13.65 -7.46 -36.65
N ILE A 4 -13.20 -8.62 -37.10
CA ILE A 4 -13.90 -9.45 -38.10
C ILE A 4 -15.20 -9.99 -37.49
N VAL A 5 -15.18 -10.40 -36.22
CA VAL A 5 -16.38 -10.86 -35.50
C VAL A 5 -17.40 -9.73 -35.37
N PHE A 6 -16.99 -8.52 -34.99
CA PHE A 6 -17.90 -7.37 -34.91
C PHE A 6 -18.47 -6.97 -36.28
N ALA A 7 -17.67 -7.03 -37.34
CA ALA A 7 -18.13 -6.76 -38.70
C ALA A 7 -19.17 -7.79 -39.17
N LEU A 8 -18.93 -9.08 -38.92
CA LEU A 8 -19.88 -10.15 -39.23
C LEU A 8 -21.17 -10.03 -38.43
N LEU A 9 -21.06 -9.70 -37.14
CA LEU A 9 -22.23 -9.51 -36.26
C LEU A 9 -23.07 -8.31 -36.70
N GLY A 10 -22.43 -7.20 -37.10
CA GLY A 10 -23.10 -6.06 -37.71
C GLY A 10 -23.82 -6.41 -39.02
N LEU A 11 -23.19 -7.23 -39.87
CA LEU A 11 -23.78 -7.70 -41.12
C LEU A 11 -24.98 -8.63 -40.89
N VAL A 12 -24.91 -9.51 -39.90
CA VAL A 12 -26.03 -10.37 -39.49
C VAL A 12 -27.19 -9.55 -38.95
N VAL A 13 -26.92 -8.52 -38.12
CA VAL A 13 -27.95 -7.62 -37.61
C VAL A 13 -28.63 -6.88 -38.77
N LEU A 14 -27.86 -6.29 -39.69
CA LEU A 14 -28.39 -5.61 -40.88
C LEU A 14 -29.28 -6.53 -41.72
N ALA A 15 -28.77 -7.71 -42.10
CA ALA A 15 -29.52 -8.71 -42.86
C ALA A 15 -30.79 -9.17 -42.12
N GLY A 16 -30.70 -9.36 -40.80
CA GLY A 16 -31.82 -9.71 -39.93
C GLY A 16 -32.90 -8.62 -39.90
N THR A 17 -32.54 -7.35 -39.75
CA THR A 17 -33.51 -6.24 -39.81
C THR A 17 -34.21 -6.13 -41.16
N LEU A 18 -33.48 -6.32 -42.27
CA LEU A 18 -34.06 -6.30 -43.62
C LEU A 18 -35.03 -7.45 -43.83
N ALA A 19 -34.66 -8.67 -43.39
CA ALA A 19 -35.52 -9.84 -43.46
C ALA A 19 -36.76 -9.68 -42.57
N ALA A 20 -36.59 -9.18 -41.34
CA ALA A 20 -37.68 -8.91 -40.40
C ALA A 20 -38.65 -7.85 -40.94
N TYR A 21 -38.16 -6.76 -41.53
CA TYR A 21 -38.99 -5.73 -42.14
C TYR A 21 -39.88 -6.30 -43.26
N HIS A 22 -39.32 -7.16 -44.12
CA HIS A 22 -40.06 -7.76 -45.23
C HIS A 22 -41.07 -8.82 -44.76
N TRP A 23 -40.70 -9.63 -43.76
CA TRP A 23 -41.51 -10.76 -43.31
C TRP A 23 -42.59 -10.37 -42.28
N LEU A 24 -42.29 -9.47 -41.34
CA LEU A 24 -43.22 -9.03 -40.29
C LEU A 24 -44.06 -7.81 -40.70
N GLY A 25 -43.55 -6.96 -41.59
CA GLY A 25 -44.23 -5.73 -42.00
C GLY A 25 -45.37 -5.92 -43.00
N GLY A 26 -45.58 -7.14 -43.52
CA GLY A 26 -46.60 -7.42 -44.54
C GLY A 26 -46.35 -6.70 -45.87
N PHE A 27 -45.17 -6.08 -46.05
CA PHE A 27 -44.78 -5.38 -47.26
C PHE A 27 -44.44 -6.38 -48.36
N GLY A 28 -45.45 -6.92 -49.04
CA GLY A 28 -45.30 -7.80 -50.21
C GLY A 28 -44.77 -7.09 -51.46
N SER A 29 -44.10 -5.94 -51.32
CA SER A 29 -43.50 -5.22 -52.44
C SER A 29 -42.21 -5.92 -52.86
N PRO A 30 -41.99 -6.18 -54.16
CA PRO A 30 -40.69 -6.63 -54.63
C PRO A 30 -39.62 -5.58 -54.29
N PHE A 31 -38.39 -6.05 -54.04
CA PHE A 31 -37.24 -5.15 -53.88
C PHE A 31 -37.14 -4.22 -55.09
N SER A 32 -36.80 -2.94 -54.85
CA SER A 32 -36.65 -2.00 -55.96
C SER A 32 -35.51 -2.47 -56.88
N HIS A 33 -35.79 -2.51 -58.18
CA HIS A 33 -34.80 -2.74 -59.22
C HIS A 33 -34.07 -1.45 -59.61
N HIS A 34 -34.51 -0.29 -59.09
CA HIS A 34 -33.88 0.99 -59.36
C HIS A 34 -32.73 1.22 -58.37
N VAL A 35 -31.52 1.35 -58.93
CA VAL A 35 -30.29 1.63 -58.18
C VAL A 35 -30.42 2.92 -57.35
N SER A 36 -31.21 3.89 -57.81
CA SER A 36 -31.48 5.15 -57.11
C SER A 36 -32.13 4.96 -55.73
N ASP A 37 -33.01 3.97 -55.58
CA ASP A 37 -33.76 3.78 -54.34
C ASP A 37 -32.86 3.22 -53.24
N TRP A 38 -31.95 2.32 -53.61
CA TRP A 38 -30.91 1.79 -52.73
C TRP A 38 -29.89 2.84 -52.35
N ALA A 39 -29.51 3.72 -53.29
CA ALA A 39 -28.63 4.85 -53.01
C ALA A 39 -29.28 5.80 -51.98
N ASN A 40 -30.54 6.18 -52.19
CA ASN A 40 -31.29 7.06 -51.28
C ASN A 40 -31.46 6.44 -49.88
N PHE A 41 -31.78 5.14 -49.80
CA PHE A 41 -31.84 4.42 -48.52
C PHE A 41 -30.49 4.42 -47.80
N GLY A 42 -29.42 4.10 -48.51
CA GLY A 42 -28.05 4.13 -47.97
C GLY A 42 -27.67 5.52 -47.45
N THR A 43 -28.03 6.59 -48.18
CA THR A 43 -27.81 7.97 -47.75
C THR A 43 -28.60 8.32 -46.49
N TYR A 44 -29.87 7.93 -46.39
CA TYR A 44 -30.68 8.16 -45.18
C TYR A 44 -30.12 7.41 -43.97
N VAL A 45 -29.89 6.10 -44.11
CA VAL A 45 -29.36 5.27 -43.03
C VAL A 45 -27.97 5.73 -42.61
N GLY A 46 -27.08 6.02 -43.57
CA GLY A 46 -25.75 6.56 -43.28
C GLY A 46 -25.81 7.93 -42.61
N GLY A 47 -26.74 8.79 -43.05
CA GLY A 47 -26.95 10.12 -42.50
C GLY A 47 -27.48 10.13 -41.08
N VAL A 48 -28.26 9.12 -40.66
CA VAL A 48 -28.75 8.97 -39.28
C VAL A 48 -27.77 8.16 -38.42
N ALA A 49 -27.23 7.07 -38.95
CA ALA A 49 -26.31 6.19 -38.23
C ALA A 49 -24.99 6.89 -37.89
N GLY A 50 -24.47 7.74 -38.77
CA GLY A 50 -23.22 8.48 -38.53
C GLY A 50 -23.28 9.31 -37.24
N PRO A 51 -24.19 10.29 -37.13
CA PRO A 51 -24.35 11.09 -35.92
C PRO A 51 -24.67 10.26 -34.66
N LEU A 52 -25.52 9.23 -34.78
CA LEU A 52 -25.88 8.37 -33.66
C LEU A 52 -24.66 7.58 -33.14
N LEU A 53 -23.89 6.98 -34.04
CA LEU A 53 -22.67 6.25 -33.68
C LEU A 53 -21.61 7.19 -33.13
N SER A 54 -21.46 8.41 -33.67
CA SER A 54 -20.56 9.42 -33.10
C SER A 54 -20.96 9.81 -31.68
N PHE A 55 -22.25 9.95 -31.40
CA PHE A 55 -22.75 10.23 -30.05
C PHE A 55 -22.51 9.07 -29.08
N LEU A 56 -22.79 7.84 -29.51
CA LEU A 56 -22.50 6.63 -28.71
C LEU A 56 -20.99 6.47 -28.47
N ALA A 57 -20.16 6.75 -29.47
CA ALA A 57 -18.70 6.75 -29.32
C ALA A 57 -18.25 7.78 -28.30
N LEU A 58 -18.82 8.99 -28.31
CA LEU A 58 -18.53 10.02 -27.31
C LEU A 58 -18.89 9.56 -25.89
N ILE A 59 -20.07 8.95 -25.71
CA ILE A 59 -20.49 8.38 -24.41
C ILE A 59 -19.50 7.29 -23.97
N ALA A 60 -19.12 6.38 -24.87
CA ALA A 60 -18.18 5.31 -24.57
C ALA A 60 -16.81 5.85 -24.16
N VAL A 61 -16.32 6.91 -24.81
CA VAL A 61 -15.08 7.59 -24.44
C VAL A 61 -15.19 8.22 -23.06
N VAL A 62 -16.26 8.97 -22.77
CA VAL A 62 -16.48 9.59 -21.46
C VAL A 62 -16.56 8.54 -20.35
N TRP A 63 -17.25 7.43 -20.60
CA TRP A 63 -17.33 6.31 -19.67
C TRP A 63 -15.94 5.70 -19.40
N THR A 64 -15.18 5.46 -20.47
CA THR A 64 -13.82 4.91 -20.38
C THR A 64 -12.91 5.84 -19.58
N LEU A 65 -12.98 7.15 -19.81
CA LEU A 65 -12.21 8.14 -19.04
C LEU A 65 -12.55 8.08 -17.56
N ARG A 66 -13.84 8.02 -17.18
CA ARG A 66 -14.25 7.88 -15.77
C ARG A 66 -13.69 6.63 -15.12
N LEU A 67 -13.73 5.49 -15.83
CA LEU A 67 -13.16 4.24 -15.34
C LEU A 67 -11.63 4.35 -15.17
N GLN A 68 -10.93 4.94 -16.14
CA GLN A 68 -9.49 5.18 -16.06
C GLN A 68 -9.12 6.06 -14.86
N TYR A 69 -9.88 7.13 -14.60
CA TYR A 69 -9.67 7.97 -13.41
C TYR A 69 -9.82 7.18 -12.11
N ALA A 70 -10.86 6.35 -11.98
CA ALA A 70 -11.06 5.53 -10.79
C ALA A 70 -9.95 4.48 -10.61
N LEU A 71 -9.43 3.92 -11.70
CA LEU A 71 -8.30 2.99 -11.66
C LEU A 71 -7.00 3.69 -11.25
N LEU A 72 -6.72 4.88 -11.79
CA LEU A 72 -5.55 5.68 -11.44
C LEU A 72 -5.54 6.05 -9.96
N GLU A 73 -6.69 6.40 -9.39
CA GLU A 73 -6.77 6.76 -7.98
C GLU A 73 -6.48 5.57 -7.06
N ARG A 74 -7.06 4.40 -7.37
CA ARG A 74 -6.74 3.15 -6.64
C ARG A 74 -5.28 2.75 -6.77
N ASP A 75 -4.67 2.98 -7.94
CA ASP A 75 -3.26 2.68 -8.14
C ASP A 75 -2.37 3.62 -7.33
N ARG A 76 -2.69 4.92 -7.27
CA ARG A 76 -2.00 5.89 -6.40
C ARG A 76 -2.08 5.51 -4.93
N GLU A 77 -3.26 5.16 -4.43
CA GLU A 77 -3.46 4.71 -3.04
C GLU A 77 -2.57 3.49 -2.72
N ARG A 78 -2.55 2.49 -3.61
CA ARG A 78 -1.69 1.30 -3.47
C ARG A 78 -0.20 1.66 -3.48
N GLN A 79 0.24 2.50 -4.42
CA GLN A 79 1.63 2.93 -4.48
C GLN A 79 2.08 3.69 -3.22
N MET A 80 1.21 4.52 -2.65
CA MET A 80 1.48 5.20 -1.37
C MET A 80 1.62 4.19 -0.24
N ALA A 81 0.74 3.18 -0.18
CA ALA A 81 0.83 2.12 0.81
C ALA A 81 2.12 1.30 0.70
N ASP A 82 2.46 0.85 -0.50
CA ASP A 82 3.68 0.10 -0.76
C ASP A 82 4.93 0.90 -0.43
N ARG A 83 4.92 2.22 -0.64
CA ARG A 83 6.03 3.10 -0.25
C ARG A 83 6.20 3.13 1.26
N HIS A 84 5.12 3.28 2.03
CA HIS A 84 5.22 3.30 3.49
C HIS A 84 5.61 1.94 4.07
N VAL A 85 5.09 0.83 3.52
CA VAL A 85 5.50 -0.53 3.94
C VAL A 85 6.99 -0.72 3.71
N ARG A 86 7.50 -0.37 2.53
CA ARG A 86 8.95 -0.45 2.24
C ARG A 86 9.79 0.41 3.17
N TRP A 87 9.30 1.59 3.51
CA TRP A 87 10.00 2.46 4.47
C TRP A 87 10.03 1.84 5.88
N LEU A 88 8.90 1.31 6.37
CA LEU A 88 8.83 0.58 7.64
C LEU A 88 9.77 -0.63 7.65
N GLU A 89 9.82 -1.40 6.56
CA GLU A 89 10.71 -2.54 6.42
C GLU A 89 12.19 -2.13 6.39
N ALA A 90 12.53 -1.04 5.71
CA ALA A 90 13.89 -0.51 5.68
C ALA A 90 14.35 -0.08 7.08
N VAL A 91 13.56 0.73 7.79
CA VAL A 91 13.92 1.16 9.16
C VAL A 91 13.97 -0.04 10.12
N TYR A 92 13.06 -1.01 9.96
CA TYR A 92 13.10 -2.23 10.76
C TYR A 92 14.37 -3.05 10.50
N LYS A 93 14.79 -3.15 9.23
CA LYS A 93 16.05 -3.81 8.87
C LYS A 93 17.25 -3.08 9.47
N ASP A 94 17.30 -1.75 9.40
CA ASP A 94 18.38 -0.97 10.02
C ASP A 94 18.46 -1.20 11.53
N MET A 95 17.31 -1.30 12.22
CA MET A 95 17.28 -1.69 13.64
C MET A 95 17.84 -3.10 13.87
N GLN A 96 17.51 -4.07 13.01
CA GLN A 96 18.06 -5.43 13.11
C GLN A 96 19.57 -5.45 12.87
N ASP A 97 20.05 -4.69 11.89
CA ASP A 97 21.47 -4.58 11.58
C ASP A 97 22.24 -3.99 12.77
N VAL A 98 21.70 -2.96 13.45
CA VAL A 98 22.27 -2.43 14.69
C VAL A 98 22.22 -3.46 15.81
N LEU A 99 21.08 -4.16 16.01
CA LEU A 99 20.93 -5.18 17.05
C LEU A 99 21.96 -6.31 16.94
N HIS A 100 22.25 -6.75 15.71
CA HIS A 100 23.17 -7.85 15.44
C HIS A 100 24.60 -7.38 15.17
N ALA A 101 24.86 -6.07 15.14
CA ALA A 101 26.19 -5.53 14.94
C ALA A 101 27.18 -6.03 16.03
N PRO A 102 28.43 -6.32 15.66
CA PRO A 102 29.43 -6.81 16.59
C PRO A 102 29.80 -5.75 17.63
N LEU A 103 29.87 -6.18 18.88
CA LEU A 103 30.33 -5.45 20.05
C LEU A 103 31.58 -6.13 20.60
N VAL A 104 32.62 -5.35 20.83
CA VAL A 104 33.86 -5.81 21.46
C VAL A 104 33.61 -6.05 22.94
N THR A 105 33.90 -7.26 23.42
CA THR A 105 33.81 -7.58 24.85
C THR A 105 35.13 -7.26 25.55
N THR A 106 35.06 -7.11 26.88
CA THR A 106 36.23 -6.96 27.74
C THR A 106 36.73 -8.30 28.28
N LEU A 107 36.04 -9.40 27.96
CA LEU A 107 36.34 -10.76 28.42
C LEU A 107 37.16 -11.51 27.36
N GLY A 108 38.48 -11.46 27.50
CA GLY A 108 39.40 -12.19 26.63
C GLY A 108 39.70 -11.46 25.31
N ALA A 109 40.93 -11.63 24.81
CA ALA A 109 41.38 -10.99 23.58
C ALA A 109 40.56 -11.48 22.37
N GLY A 110 39.65 -10.64 21.87
CA GLY A 110 38.94 -10.86 20.61
C GLY A 110 37.56 -11.52 20.70
N ALA A 111 36.97 -11.68 21.89
CA ALA A 111 35.58 -12.12 21.97
C ALA A 111 34.62 -11.01 21.49
N VAL A 112 33.73 -11.36 20.57
CA VAL A 112 32.74 -10.46 19.97
C VAL A 112 31.36 -10.95 20.36
N THR A 113 30.51 -10.03 20.80
CA THR A 113 29.08 -10.29 21.07
C THR A 113 28.21 -9.33 20.25
N SER A 114 26.89 -9.36 20.42
CA SER A 114 25.97 -8.42 19.78
C SER A 114 25.19 -7.63 20.82
N ILE A 115 24.63 -6.47 20.44
CA ILE A 115 23.72 -5.73 21.34
C ILE A 115 22.54 -6.62 21.71
N HIS A 116 22.02 -7.38 20.75
CA HIS A 116 20.91 -8.30 20.98
C HIS A 116 21.18 -9.23 22.17
N ALA A 117 22.35 -9.88 22.22
CA ALA A 117 22.73 -10.78 23.31
C ALA A 117 22.80 -10.07 24.68
N VAL A 118 23.21 -8.80 24.71
CA VAL A 118 23.21 -8.00 25.94
C VAL A 118 21.78 -7.63 26.35
N LEU A 119 20.93 -7.25 25.39
CA LEU A 119 19.53 -6.89 25.64
C LEU A 119 18.68 -8.09 26.07
N THR A 120 18.95 -9.29 25.54
CA THR A 120 18.30 -10.55 25.94
C THR A 120 18.86 -11.14 27.23
N LYS A 121 19.89 -10.49 27.82
CA LYS A 121 20.59 -10.92 29.05
C LYS A 121 21.38 -12.23 28.90
N GLU A 122 21.74 -12.61 27.68
CA GLU A 122 22.68 -13.71 27.42
C GLU A 122 24.12 -13.32 27.82
N VAL A 123 24.45 -12.03 27.72
CA VAL A 123 25.74 -11.46 28.12
C VAL A 123 25.53 -10.33 29.12
N ASP A 124 26.31 -10.31 30.20
CA ASP A 124 26.28 -9.21 31.17
C ASP A 124 26.77 -7.91 30.53
N VAL A 125 26.06 -6.80 30.76
CA VAL A 125 26.44 -5.44 30.32
C VAL A 125 27.85 -5.09 30.79
N LYS A 126 28.26 -5.58 31.97
CA LYS A 126 29.59 -5.34 32.53
C LYS A 126 30.72 -5.99 31.73
N ALA A 127 30.41 -7.00 30.91
CA ALA A 127 31.37 -7.68 30.05
C ALA A 127 31.65 -6.96 28.72
N VAL A 128 31.01 -5.81 28.49
CA VAL A 128 31.05 -5.09 27.22
C VAL A 128 31.58 -3.68 27.44
N ASN A 129 32.26 -3.13 26.42
CA ASN A 129 32.70 -1.75 26.48
C ASN A 129 31.52 -0.78 26.61
N SER A 130 31.44 -0.10 27.76
CA SER A 130 30.31 0.76 28.11
C SER A 130 30.11 1.96 27.19
N VAL A 131 31.18 2.49 26.58
CA VAL A 131 31.10 3.62 25.64
C VAL A 131 30.44 3.18 24.35
N PHE A 132 30.93 2.09 23.75
CA PHE A 132 30.34 1.54 22.53
C PHE A 132 28.90 1.08 22.74
N PHE A 133 28.61 0.43 23.86
CA PHE A 133 27.26 0.00 24.20
C PHE A 133 26.29 1.19 24.29
N LYS A 134 26.67 2.26 25.00
CA LYS A 134 25.84 3.48 25.12
C LYS A 134 25.58 4.16 23.76
N THR A 135 26.61 4.29 22.93
CA THR A 135 26.46 4.87 21.58
C THR A 135 25.49 4.05 20.75
N ARG A 136 25.65 2.72 20.77
CA ARG A 136 24.84 1.82 19.96
C ARG A 136 23.39 1.68 20.42
N ILE A 137 23.15 1.68 21.73
CA ILE A 137 21.77 1.66 22.24
C ILE A 137 21.06 2.99 21.96
N ALA A 138 21.78 4.12 21.98
CA ALA A 138 21.23 5.42 21.58
C ALA A 138 20.88 5.46 20.09
N GLU A 139 21.74 4.92 19.23
CA GLU A 139 21.48 4.76 17.79
C GLU A 139 20.22 3.90 17.55
N LEU A 140 20.12 2.75 18.24
CA LEU A 140 18.95 1.88 18.17
C LEU A 140 17.67 2.59 18.63
N MET A 141 17.74 3.38 19.71
CA MET A 141 16.60 4.16 20.20
C MET A 141 16.16 5.23 19.19
N GLY A 142 17.12 5.86 18.49
CA GLY A 142 16.83 6.81 17.42
C GLY A 142 16.08 6.16 16.26
N LEU A 143 16.54 5.00 15.79
CA LEU A 143 15.88 4.22 14.74
C LEU A 143 14.49 3.74 15.19
N LEU A 144 14.35 3.29 16.43
CA LEU A 144 13.07 2.87 16.99
C LEU A 144 12.08 4.04 17.04
N SER A 145 12.52 5.24 17.41
CA SER A 145 11.66 6.43 17.41
C SER A 145 11.14 6.74 16.00
N GLN A 146 12.01 6.70 14.98
CA GLN A 146 11.62 6.90 13.58
C GLN A 146 10.65 5.80 13.12
N TYR A 147 10.89 4.56 13.51
CA TYR A 147 9.99 3.45 13.22
C TYR A 147 8.60 3.64 13.84
N CYS A 148 8.54 4.01 15.12
CA CYS A 148 7.29 4.25 15.82
C CYS A 148 6.49 5.39 15.17
N GLU A 149 7.16 6.49 14.82
CA GLU A 149 6.56 7.59 14.06
C GLU A 149 6.04 7.14 12.69
N ALA A 150 6.82 6.37 11.94
CA ALA A 150 6.40 5.80 10.66
C ALA A 150 5.15 4.91 10.80
N VAL A 151 5.05 4.14 11.90
CA VAL A 151 3.86 3.34 12.22
C VAL A 151 2.64 4.23 12.51
N ALA A 152 2.83 5.36 13.21
CA ALA A 152 1.75 6.31 13.46
C ALA A 152 1.27 6.97 12.16
N LEU A 153 2.19 7.42 11.30
CA LEU A 153 1.87 7.97 9.98
C LEU A 153 1.16 6.95 9.08
N TYR A 154 1.61 5.69 9.11
CA TYR A 154 0.96 4.61 8.38
C TYR A 154 -0.48 4.40 8.82
N ARG A 155 -0.74 4.42 10.12
CA ARG A 155 -2.08 4.31 10.68
C ARG A 155 -2.99 5.46 10.25
N ASP A 156 -2.49 6.69 10.28
CA ASP A 156 -3.29 7.87 9.99
C ASP A 156 -3.59 8.03 8.49
N ASN A 157 -2.74 7.47 7.61
CA ASN A 157 -2.83 7.65 6.16
C ASN A 157 -3.38 6.45 5.37
N ILE A 158 -3.45 5.25 5.96
CA ILE A 158 -3.78 4.01 5.21
C ILE A 158 -5.06 3.37 5.74
N THR A 159 -5.95 2.97 4.81
CA THR A 159 -7.21 2.28 5.11
C THR A 159 -7.01 0.99 5.94
N ALA A 160 -8.06 0.60 6.69
CA ALA A 160 -8.05 -0.47 7.70
C ALA A 160 -7.74 -1.91 7.21
N TYR A 161 -7.44 -2.11 5.93
CA TYR A 161 -7.28 -3.44 5.32
C TYR A 161 -5.83 -3.99 5.35
N PHE A 162 -4.89 -3.29 5.98
CA PHE A 162 -3.49 -3.74 6.09
C PHE A 162 -3.11 -4.12 7.52
N ASP A 163 -2.25 -5.13 7.66
CA ASP A 163 -1.79 -5.72 8.94
C ASP A 163 -0.89 -4.77 9.77
N LEU A 164 -1.42 -3.62 10.18
CA LEU A 164 -0.78 -2.67 11.09
C LEU A 164 -0.26 -3.35 12.36
N LYS A 165 -0.98 -4.37 12.84
CA LYS A 165 -0.65 -5.13 14.05
C LYS A 165 0.76 -5.72 14.00
N ILE A 166 1.21 -6.21 12.86
CA ILE A 166 2.54 -6.81 12.72
C ILE A 166 3.63 -5.77 12.99
N PHE A 167 3.49 -4.57 12.43
CA PHE A 167 4.46 -3.49 12.61
C PHE A 167 4.43 -2.95 14.05
N VAL A 168 3.24 -2.79 14.62
CA VAL A 168 3.07 -2.41 16.03
C VAL A 168 3.76 -3.42 16.95
N ASP A 169 3.57 -4.72 16.71
CA ASP A 169 4.16 -5.77 17.53
C ASP A 169 5.68 -5.84 17.38
N ARG A 170 6.22 -5.62 16.17
CA ARG A 170 7.67 -5.52 15.92
C ARG A 170 8.30 -4.38 16.72
N GLY A 171 7.76 -3.17 16.59
CA GLY A 171 8.26 -2.00 17.33
C GLY A 171 8.12 -2.18 18.85
N ALA A 172 7.00 -2.74 19.31
CA ALA A 172 6.77 -2.99 20.73
C ALA A 172 7.78 -3.97 21.34
N ARG A 173 8.19 -5.01 20.61
CA ARG A 173 9.22 -5.95 21.07
C ARG A 173 10.57 -5.28 21.26
N VAL A 174 11.00 -4.48 20.28
CA VAL A 174 12.28 -3.75 20.37
C VAL A 174 12.24 -2.73 21.50
N LEU A 175 11.12 -1.99 21.63
CA LEU A 175 10.92 -1.06 22.74
C LEU A 175 11.02 -1.75 24.10
N ASP A 176 10.36 -2.90 24.26
CA ASP A 176 10.38 -3.69 25.50
C ASP A 176 11.78 -4.25 25.82
N LEU A 177 12.63 -4.52 24.82
CA LEU A 177 14.04 -4.90 25.00
C LEU A 177 14.91 -3.73 25.48
N ILE A 178 14.62 -2.51 25.04
CA ILE A 178 15.43 -1.32 25.36
C ILE A 178 15.06 -0.73 26.73
N LYS A 179 13.79 -0.80 27.14
CA LYS A 179 13.27 -0.22 28.40
C LYS A 179 14.13 -0.48 29.65
N PRO A 180 14.63 -1.70 29.92
CA PRO A 180 15.46 -1.97 31.10
C PRO A 180 16.77 -1.19 31.13
N PHE A 181 17.23 -0.70 29.98
CA PHE A 181 18.51 -0.01 29.79
C PHE A 181 18.34 1.51 29.65
N ASN A 182 17.20 2.08 30.04
CA ASN A 182 16.94 3.52 29.99
C ASN A 182 18.05 4.38 30.66
N ALA A 183 18.67 3.88 31.74
CA ALA A 183 19.78 4.56 32.40
C ALA A 183 21.01 4.76 31.48
N ALA A 184 21.21 3.88 30.49
CA ALA A 184 22.29 3.99 29.51
C ALA A 184 21.99 5.00 28.39
N LEU A 185 20.72 5.34 28.17
CA LEU A 185 20.23 6.24 27.11
C LEU A 185 20.20 7.73 27.52
N GLY A 186 20.46 8.03 28.78
CA GLY A 186 20.43 9.40 29.32
C GLY A 186 19.06 9.83 29.87
N THR A 187 18.97 11.08 30.30
CA THR A 187 17.87 11.62 31.12
C THR A 187 16.56 11.79 30.36
N MET A 188 16.60 11.99 29.04
CA MET A 188 15.40 12.12 28.20
C MET A 188 14.80 10.79 27.76
N SER A 189 15.49 9.67 28.02
CA SER A 189 15.07 8.36 27.53
C SER A 189 13.66 7.91 27.96
N PRO A 190 13.17 8.19 29.19
CA PRO A 190 11.82 7.78 29.58
C PRO A 190 10.75 8.50 28.76
N ILE A 191 11.00 9.77 28.39
CA ILE A 191 10.09 10.57 27.57
C ILE A 191 10.04 10.01 26.16
N THR A 192 11.20 9.70 25.55
CA THR A 192 11.25 9.10 24.21
C THR A 192 10.55 7.74 24.18
N ILE A 193 10.76 6.91 25.20
CA ILE A 193 10.08 5.61 25.35
C ILE A 193 8.56 5.79 25.44
N GLU A 194 8.09 6.82 26.14
CA GLU A 194 6.67 7.15 26.25
C GLU A 194 6.07 7.52 24.88
N PHE A 195 6.71 8.42 24.14
CA PHE A 195 6.26 8.79 22.79
C PHE A 195 6.25 7.60 21.83
N CYS A 196 7.28 6.75 21.88
CA CYS A 196 7.32 5.53 21.08
C CYS A 196 6.14 4.60 21.40
N ASP A 197 5.83 4.38 22.68
CA ASP A 197 4.68 3.55 23.09
C ASP A 197 3.36 4.18 22.64
N MET A 198 3.20 5.50 22.77
CA MET A 198 2.03 6.23 22.30
C MET A 198 1.82 6.09 20.79
N HIS A 199 2.86 6.28 19.99
CA HIS A 199 2.81 6.10 18.54
C HIS A 199 2.42 4.67 18.13
N LEU A 200 3.01 3.66 18.79
CA LEU A 200 2.66 2.25 18.55
C LEU A 200 1.22 1.93 18.93
N ARG A 201 0.63 2.64 19.89
CA ARG A 201 -0.78 2.47 20.29
C ARG A 201 -1.75 3.36 19.52
N GLY A 202 -1.25 4.39 18.83
CA GLY A 202 -2.07 5.40 18.14
C GLY A 202 -2.73 6.39 19.10
N GLU A 203 -2.10 6.60 20.25
CA GLU A 203 -2.53 7.59 21.22
C GLU A 203 -1.86 8.94 20.91
N ARG A 204 -2.64 10.01 20.77
CA ARG A 204 -2.12 11.36 20.50
C ARG A 204 -1.68 12.12 21.76
N SER A 205 -2.25 11.76 22.91
CA SER A 205 -1.91 12.33 24.21
C SER A 205 -2.23 11.33 25.31
N ARG A 206 -1.46 11.36 26.41
CA ARG A 206 -1.70 10.55 27.60
C ARG A 206 -1.61 11.42 28.84
N LYS A 207 -2.51 11.21 29.80
CA LYS A 207 -2.56 12.00 31.05
C LYS A 207 -1.43 11.65 32.01
N GLU A 208 -1.00 10.39 32.02
CA GLU A 208 0.09 9.90 32.86
C GLU A 208 1.02 8.99 32.06
N PRO A 209 2.34 8.99 32.34
CA PRO A 209 3.26 8.09 31.68
C PRO A 209 3.04 6.63 32.13
N GLU A 210 2.80 5.75 31.17
CA GLU A 210 2.53 4.33 31.40
C GLU A 210 3.59 3.41 30.78
N ALA A 211 4.37 3.87 29.80
CA ALA A 211 5.23 3.00 29.00
C ALA A 211 6.26 2.25 29.85
N MET A 212 6.79 2.92 30.88
CA MET A 212 7.76 2.37 31.83
C MET A 212 7.11 1.46 32.90
N LYS A 213 5.84 1.67 33.23
CA LYS A 213 5.10 0.87 34.22
C LYS A 213 4.53 -0.42 33.60
N ARG A 214 4.37 -0.44 32.28
CA ARG A 214 3.78 -1.57 31.56
C ARG A 214 4.68 -2.80 31.63
N ARG A 215 4.05 -3.96 31.85
CA ARG A 215 4.69 -5.26 31.69
C ARG A 215 5.24 -5.42 30.26
N THR A 216 6.51 -5.80 30.16
CA THR A 216 7.12 -6.17 28.88
C THR A 216 6.42 -7.41 28.31
N ARG A 217 6.15 -7.40 27.01
CA ARG A 217 5.59 -8.56 26.32
C ARG A 217 6.68 -9.64 26.32
N ARG A 218 6.36 -10.85 26.81
CA ARG A 218 7.30 -11.98 26.72
C ARG A 218 7.51 -12.29 25.23
N SER A 219 8.77 -12.29 24.80
CA SER A 219 9.21 -12.80 23.50
C SER A 219 9.02 -14.30 23.42
#